data_AF-A0A4Y8JRJ2-F1
#
_entry.id   AF-A0A4Y8JRJ2-F1
#
_cell.length_a   1.000
_cell.length_b   1.000
_cell.length_c   1.000
_cell.angle_alpha   90.00
_cell.angle_beta   90.00
_cell.angle_gamma   90.00
#
_symmetry.space_group_name_H-M   'P 1'
#
loop_
_entity.id
_entity.type
_entity.pdbx_description
1 polymer ?
#
loop_
_entity_poly.entity_id
_entity_poly.type
_entity_poly.pdbx_seq_one_letter_code
_entity_poly.pdbx_strand_id
1 'polypeptide(L)'
;MLKPETPVIEDDTAPVGRPLLFKSAAELQEAVDSYFEDCDPHIENQMGPTGTSLKGETTFGMRKVMTGQKPYLLSGLALHLNVDRKTLLNYANKAEFFPTVQQAKARCEAYAEGQLYTGASSGARFSLTNNFDEWVERSSIDHTTKDQPIALVEFIGGVTTPDGKDQVS
;
A
#
# COMPACT_ATOMS: atom_id res chain seq x y z
N MET A 1 -44.18 35.76 33.57
CA MET A 1 -43.95 35.03 32.29
C MET A 1 -42.60 34.35 32.39
N LEU A 2 -42.57 33.06 32.79
CA LEU A 2 -41.34 32.25 32.73
C LEU A 2 -41.20 31.71 31.31
N LYS A 3 -40.03 31.89 30.70
CA LYS A 3 -39.70 31.24 29.43
C LYS A 3 -39.50 29.75 29.70
N PRO A 4 -40.04 28.84 28.87
CA PRO A 4 -39.79 27.42 29.03
C PRO A 4 -38.31 27.12 28.73
N GLU A 5 -37.63 26.48 29.67
CA GLU A 5 -36.28 25.95 29.46
C GLU A 5 -36.33 24.85 28.41
N THR A 6 -35.47 24.97 27.40
CA THR A 6 -35.34 23.99 26.33
C THR A 6 -34.61 22.77 26.89
N PRO A 7 -35.12 21.54 26.67
CA PRO A 7 -34.44 20.34 27.17
C PRO A 7 -33.10 20.18 26.42
N VAL A 8 -32.03 20.01 27.18
CA VAL A 8 -30.73 19.60 26.65
C VAL A 8 -30.89 18.16 26.19
N ILE A 9 -30.93 17.94 24.88
CA ILE A 9 -30.92 16.61 24.28
C ILE A 9 -29.48 16.12 24.39
N GLU A 10 -29.23 15.19 25.30
CA GLU A 10 -27.96 14.46 25.32
C GLU A 10 -27.86 13.63 24.03
N ASP A 11 -26.83 13.92 23.23
CA ASP A 11 -26.52 13.25 21.96
C ASP A 11 -25.98 11.85 22.27
N ASP A 12 -26.91 10.91 22.49
CA ASP A 12 -26.61 9.50 22.76
C ASP A 12 -26.46 8.72 21.42
N THR A 13 -25.62 9.25 20.52
CA THR A 13 -25.27 8.57 19.27
C THR A 13 -24.33 7.40 19.56
N ALA A 14 -24.90 6.20 19.70
CA ALA A 14 -24.14 4.96 19.68
C ALA A 14 -23.19 4.96 18.45
N PRO A 15 -21.90 4.64 18.60
CA PRO A 15 -20.93 4.77 17.51
C PRO A 15 -21.36 3.88 16.34
N VAL A 16 -21.79 4.53 15.26
CA VAL A 16 -22.28 3.86 14.06
C VAL A 16 -21.06 3.33 13.28
N GLY A 17 -20.68 2.08 13.54
CA GLY A 17 -19.58 1.41 12.84
C GLY A 17 -19.05 0.17 13.57
N ARG A 18 -18.26 -0.66 12.87
CA ARG A 18 -17.47 -1.73 13.51
C ARG A 18 -16.61 -1.08 14.60
N PRO A 19 -16.67 -1.54 15.85
CA PRO A 19 -15.82 -1.01 16.92
C PRO A 19 -14.34 -1.05 16.50
N LEU A 20 -13.59 -0.01 16.87
CA LEU A 20 -12.15 0.01 16.67
C LEU A 20 -11.52 -1.09 17.52
N LEU A 21 -10.57 -1.80 16.92
CA LEU A 21 -9.82 -2.86 17.59
C LEU A 21 -8.86 -2.25 18.63
N PHE A 22 -8.20 -1.15 18.26
CA PHE A 22 -7.29 -0.41 19.12
C PHE A 22 -8.01 0.76 19.78
N LYS A 23 -7.81 0.92 21.09
CA LYS A 23 -8.46 1.94 21.91
C LYS A 23 -7.66 3.22 22.03
N SER A 24 -6.38 3.17 21.70
CA SER A 24 -5.48 4.32 21.78
C SER A 24 -4.39 4.28 20.70
N ALA A 25 -3.86 5.45 20.35
CA ALA A 25 -2.72 5.56 19.44
C ALA A 25 -1.49 4.76 19.93
N ALA A 26 -1.26 4.70 21.25
CA ALA A 26 -0.14 3.97 21.84
C ALA A 26 -0.25 2.45 21.63
N GLU A 27 -1.44 1.90 21.79
CA GLU A 27 -1.70 0.47 21.55
C GLU A 27 -1.50 0.09 20.08
N LEU A 28 -1.96 0.95 19.16
CA LEU A 28 -1.71 0.76 17.74
C LEU A 28 -0.20 0.85 17.42
N GLN A 29 0.50 1.81 18.03
CA GLN A 29 1.94 2.00 17.84
C GLN A 29 2.73 0.77 18.27
N GLU A 30 2.44 0.21 19.45
CA GLU A 30 3.10 -1.01 19.95
C GLU A 30 2.87 -2.20 19.01
N ALA A 31 1.65 -2.36 18.50
CA ALA A 31 1.33 -3.42 17.56
C ALA A 31 2.01 -3.24 16.18
N VAL A 32 2.15 -1.99 15.72
CA VAL A 32 2.87 -1.62 14.51
C VAL A 32 4.38 -1.86 14.69
N ASP A 33 4.96 -1.49 15.82
CA ASP A 33 6.38 -1.68 16.09
C ASP A 33 6.71 -3.17 16.21
N SER A 34 5.85 -3.96 16.87
CA SER A 34 5.98 -5.42 16.91
C SER A 34 6.02 -6.06 15.50
N TYR A 35 5.24 -5.54 14.54
CA TYR A 35 5.31 -6.02 13.16
C TYR A 35 6.67 -5.73 12.51
N PHE A 36 7.19 -4.51 12.67
CA PHE A 36 8.47 -4.13 12.08
C PHE A 36 9.64 -4.86 12.74
N GLU A 37 9.60 -5.07 14.06
CA GLU A 37 10.60 -5.88 14.78
C GLU A 37 10.64 -7.34 14.28
N ASP A 38 9.47 -7.94 14.00
CA ASP A 38 9.41 -9.29 13.40
C ASP A 38 9.96 -9.31 11.96
N CYS A 39 9.87 -8.18 11.25
CA CYS A 39 10.40 -8.06 9.90
C CYS A 39 11.90 -7.79 9.87
N ASP A 40 12.42 -7.09 10.87
CA ASP A 40 13.82 -6.71 10.97
C ASP A 40 14.71 -7.93 11.25
N PRO A 41 15.94 -7.96 10.72
CA PRO A 41 16.92 -8.98 11.08
C PRO A 41 17.14 -8.99 12.59
N HIS A 42 16.78 -10.11 13.22
CA HIS A 42 16.91 -10.32 14.64
C HIS A 42 17.49 -11.71 14.93
N ILE A 43 17.99 -11.90 16.16
CA ILE A 43 18.55 -13.18 16.57
C ILE A 43 17.43 -14.06 17.09
N GLU A 44 17.21 -15.19 16.44
CA GLU A 44 16.24 -16.20 16.86
C GLU A 44 16.93 -17.52 17.22
N ASN A 45 16.37 -18.25 18.17
CA ASN A 45 16.82 -19.62 18.46
C ASN A 45 16.14 -20.59 17.48
N GLN A 46 16.91 -21.17 16.58
CA GLN A 46 16.43 -22.20 15.66
C GLN A 46 17.01 -23.56 15.99
N MET A 47 16.19 -24.60 15.87
CA MET A 47 16.64 -25.99 15.95
C MET A 47 17.45 -26.31 14.70
N GLY A 48 18.69 -26.76 14.89
CA GLY A 48 19.53 -27.11 13.76
C GLY A 48 20.65 -28.07 14.13
N PRO A 49 21.38 -28.59 13.13
CA PRO A 49 22.55 -29.41 13.37
C PRO A 49 23.59 -28.59 14.15
N THR A 50 23.96 -29.09 15.33
CA THR A 50 24.91 -28.47 16.26
C THR A 50 26.29 -29.13 16.19
N GLY A 51 26.38 -30.31 15.57
CA GLY A 51 27.63 -31.03 15.40
C GLY A 51 27.40 -32.47 14.94
N THR A 52 28.49 -33.22 14.89
CA THR A 52 28.48 -34.66 14.59
C THR A 52 29.09 -35.39 15.77
N SER A 53 28.37 -36.38 16.29
CA SER A 53 28.83 -37.29 17.34
C SER A 53 30.04 -38.11 16.85
N LEU A 54 30.82 -38.65 17.78
CA LEU A 54 31.97 -39.53 17.50
C LEU A 54 31.60 -40.76 16.66
N LYS A 55 30.32 -41.14 16.64
CA LYS A 55 29.77 -42.23 15.82
C LYS A 55 29.30 -41.79 14.42
N GLY A 56 29.50 -40.54 14.03
CA GLY A 56 29.07 -39.99 12.74
C GLY A 56 27.61 -39.51 12.69
N GLU A 57 26.90 -39.51 13.82
CA GLU A 57 25.50 -39.07 13.90
C GLU A 57 25.38 -37.55 14.06
N THR A 58 24.49 -36.90 13.32
CA THR A 58 24.22 -35.46 13.46
C THR A 58 23.47 -35.18 14.77
N THR A 59 24.04 -34.34 15.63
CA THR A 59 23.38 -33.86 16.84
C THR A 59 22.61 -32.58 16.53
N PHE A 60 21.34 -32.53 16.95
CA PHE A 60 20.50 -31.34 16.82
C PHE A 60 20.43 -30.59 18.16
N GLY A 61 20.36 -29.26 18.08
CA GLY A 61 20.34 -28.40 19.24
C GLY A 61 19.88 -26.99 18.88
N MET A 62 19.61 -26.19 19.91
CA MET A 62 19.23 -24.79 19.73
C MET A 62 20.47 -23.97 19.39
N ARG A 63 20.42 -23.26 18.26
CA ARG A 63 21.45 -22.30 17.84
C ARG A 63 20.83 -20.93 17.63
N LYS A 64 21.57 -19.88 17.99
CA LYS A 64 21.23 -18.49 17.66
C LYS A 64 21.55 -18.25 16.19
N VAL A 65 20.55 -17.90 15.40
CA VAL A 65 20.67 -17.59 13.97
C VAL A 65 20.14 -16.18 13.74
N MET A 66 20.85 -15.41 12.93
CA MET A 66 20.34 -14.12 12.46
C MET A 66 19.29 -14.38 11.38
N THR A 67 18.07 -13.88 11.58
CA THR A 67 17.01 -13.94 10.58
C THR A 67 17.31 -13.00 9.42
N GLY A 68 16.77 -13.30 8.24
CA GLY A 68 16.84 -12.39 7.10
C GLY A 68 15.81 -11.27 7.21
N GLN A 69 16.07 -10.14 6.54
CA GLN A 69 15.09 -9.05 6.41
C GLN A 69 13.83 -9.56 5.70
N LYS A 70 12.68 -9.46 6.36
CA LYS A 70 11.38 -9.69 5.72
C LYS A 70 10.89 -8.39 5.05
N PRO A 71 10.10 -8.50 3.97
CA PRO A 71 9.53 -7.32 3.32
C PRO A 71 8.53 -6.58 4.20
N TYR A 72 8.62 -5.25 4.24
CA TYR A 72 7.59 -4.41 4.83
C TYR A 72 6.44 -4.22 3.84
N LEU A 73 5.23 -4.61 4.23
CA LEU A 73 4.05 -4.59 3.38
C LEU A 73 2.85 -4.04 4.16
N LEU A 74 2.06 -3.14 3.56
CA LEU A 74 0.80 -2.69 4.16
C LEU A 74 -0.18 -3.85 4.41
N SER A 75 -0.19 -4.86 3.52
CA SER A 75 -0.98 -6.07 3.71
C SER A 75 -0.42 -6.97 4.82
N GLY A 76 0.91 -7.06 4.94
CA GLY A 76 1.58 -7.81 6.02
C GLY A 76 1.30 -7.19 7.39
N LEU A 77 1.39 -5.87 7.48
CA LEU A 77 1.02 -5.12 8.69
C LEU A 77 -0.45 -5.35 9.05
N ALA A 78 -1.37 -5.24 8.09
CA ALA A 78 -2.78 -5.47 8.35
C ALA A 78 -3.05 -6.89 8.88
N LEU A 79 -2.39 -7.91 8.29
CA LEU A 79 -2.47 -9.29 8.78
C LEU A 79 -1.92 -9.45 10.20
N HIS A 80 -0.79 -8.82 10.52
CA HIS A 80 -0.20 -8.84 11.87
C HIS A 80 -1.12 -8.21 12.92
N LEU A 81 -1.77 -7.10 12.56
CA LEU A 81 -2.75 -6.41 13.39
C LEU A 81 -4.12 -7.12 13.44
N ASN A 82 -4.29 -8.24 12.72
CA ASN A 82 -5.55 -8.97 12.58
C ASN A 82 -6.72 -8.09 12.08
N VAL A 83 -6.45 -7.22 11.11
CA VAL A 83 -7.44 -6.36 10.46
C VAL A 83 -7.31 -6.42 8.94
N ASP A 84 -8.39 -6.05 8.25
CA ASP A 84 -8.32 -5.86 6.80
C ASP A 84 -7.51 -4.60 6.47
N ARG A 85 -6.81 -4.59 5.32
CA ARG A 85 -6.07 -3.41 4.85
C ARG A 85 -6.93 -2.14 4.77
N LYS A 86 -8.21 -2.27 4.39
CA LYS A 86 -9.16 -1.13 4.37
C LYS A 86 -9.36 -0.54 5.76
N THR A 87 -9.45 -1.40 6.78
CA THR A 87 -9.59 -0.98 8.17
C THR A 87 -8.33 -0.25 8.64
N LEU A 88 -7.13 -0.75 8.29
CA LEU A 88 -5.87 -0.04 8.54
C LEU A 88 -5.88 1.37 7.95
N LEU A 89 -6.31 1.53 6.69
CA LEU A 89 -6.42 2.84 6.04
C LEU A 89 -7.50 3.73 6.67
N ASN A 90 -8.60 3.16 7.16
CA ASN A 90 -9.63 3.93 7.87
C ASN A 90 -9.12 4.52 9.19
N TYR A 91 -8.11 3.92 9.84
CA TYR A 91 -7.45 4.54 10.99
C TYR A 91 -6.72 5.83 10.60
N ALA A 92 -6.19 5.94 9.38
CA ALA A 92 -5.58 7.19 8.89
C ALA A 92 -6.59 8.35 8.79
N ASN A 93 -7.90 8.06 8.66
CA ASN A 93 -8.93 9.10 8.64
C ASN A 93 -9.28 9.62 10.05
N LYS A 94 -8.72 9.03 11.11
CA LYS A 94 -8.94 9.44 12.50
C LYS A 94 -7.72 10.17 13.01
N ALA A 95 -7.88 11.41 13.47
CA ALA A 95 -6.78 12.27 13.90
C ALA A 95 -5.90 11.63 14.98
N GLU A 96 -6.49 10.83 15.88
CA GLU A 96 -5.76 10.11 16.92
C GLU A 96 -4.75 9.08 16.37
N PHE A 97 -5.12 8.34 15.32
CA PHE A 97 -4.33 7.24 14.78
C PHE A 97 -3.54 7.63 13.52
N PHE A 98 -3.88 8.78 12.91
CA PHE A 98 -3.27 9.26 11.68
C PHE A 98 -1.73 9.30 11.72
N PRO A 99 -1.07 9.85 12.76
CA PRO A 99 0.39 9.90 12.78
C PRO A 99 1.04 8.52 12.74
N THR A 100 0.53 7.57 13.54
CA THR A 100 1.04 6.19 13.61
C THR A 100 0.87 5.46 12.26
N VAL A 101 -0.30 5.56 11.64
CA VAL A 101 -0.57 4.90 10.35
C VAL A 101 0.27 5.54 9.24
N GLN A 102 0.42 6.86 9.24
CA GLN A 102 1.23 7.58 8.25
C GLN A 102 2.71 7.21 8.37
N GLN A 103 3.25 7.09 9.59
CA GLN A 103 4.62 6.63 9.82
C GLN A 103 4.83 5.19 9.36
N ALA A 104 3.86 4.30 9.63
CA ALA A 104 3.90 2.92 9.15
C ALA A 104 3.88 2.83 7.61
N LYS A 105 3.04 3.65 6.95
CA LYS A 105 3.00 3.77 5.48
C LYS A 105 4.35 4.25 4.95
N ALA A 106 4.93 5.29 5.56
CA ALA A 106 6.24 5.83 5.16
C ALA A 106 7.38 4.79 5.32
N ARG A 107 7.36 3.95 6.37
CA ARG A 107 8.31 2.83 6.50
C ARG A 107 8.17 1.81 5.37
N CYS A 108 6.94 1.42 5.04
CA CYS A 108 6.66 0.52 3.91
C CYS A 108 7.11 1.13 2.58
N GLU A 109 6.89 2.43 2.41
CA GLU A 109 7.28 3.20 1.22
C GLU A 109 8.80 3.23 1.05
N ALA A 110 9.53 3.60 2.10
CA ALA A 110 11.00 3.64 2.09
C ALA A 110 11.62 2.27 1.79
N TYR A 111 11.03 1.19 2.33
CA TYR A 111 11.44 -0.17 1.97
C TYR A 111 11.21 -0.46 0.49
N ALA A 112 10.01 -0.17 -0.03
CA ALA A 112 9.71 -0.38 -1.45
C ALA A 112 10.61 0.46 -2.36
N GLU A 113 10.91 1.70 -2.00
CA GLU A 113 11.88 2.55 -2.68
C GLU A 113 13.28 1.92 -2.68
N GLY A 114 13.76 1.44 -1.53
CA GLY A 114 15.04 0.74 -1.43
C GLY A 114 15.12 -0.48 -2.35
N GLN A 115 14.00 -1.21 -2.52
CA GLN A 115 13.92 -2.36 -3.42
C GLN A 115 14.10 -1.98 -4.90
N LEU A 116 13.94 -0.72 -5.31
CA LEU A 116 14.25 -0.25 -6.67
C LEU A 116 15.73 -0.44 -7.03
N TYR A 117 16.62 -0.44 -6.04
CA TYR A 117 18.06 -0.61 -6.20
C TYR A 117 18.51 -2.08 -6.09
N THR A 118 17.55 -3.01 -6.09
CA THR A 118 17.78 -4.46 -6.00
C THR A 118 17.26 -5.18 -7.25
N GLY A 119 17.39 -6.51 -7.29
CA GLY A 119 16.77 -7.33 -8.34
C GLY A 119 15.23 -7.35 -8.34
N ALA A 120 14.58 -6.76 -7.34
CA ALA A 120 13.12 -6.74 -7.18
C ALA A 120 12.44 -5.45 -7.70
N SER A 121 13.13 -4.66 -8.53
CA SER A 121 12.68 -3.33 -8.96
C SER A 121 11.31 -3.29 -9.66
N SER A 122 10.93 -4.31 -10.43
CA SER A 122 9.60 -4.36 -11.07
C SER A 122 8.46 -4.45 -10.05
N GLY A 123 8.63 -5.27 -9.01
CA GLY A 123 7.65 -5.37 -7.92
C GLY A 123 7.60 -4.10 -7.07
N ALA A 124 8.75 -3.49 -6.83
CA ALA A 124 8.86 -2.20 -6.16
C ALA A 124 8.10 -1.10 -6.92
N ARG A 125 8.33 -0.95 -8.24
CA ARG A 125 7.61 0.00 -9.10
C ARG A 125 6.10 -0.22 -9.05
N PHE A 126 5.65 -1.47 -9.20
CA PHE A 126 4.24 -1.80 -9.08
C PHE A 126 3.67 -1.38 -7.72
N SER A 127 4.39 -1.65 -6.63
CA SER A 127 3.96 -1.30 -5.28
C SER A 127 3.86 0.22 -5.10
N LEU A 128 4.90 0.95 -5.48
CA LEU A 128 5.00 2.41 -5.35
C LEU A 128 3.85 3.10 -6.10
N THR A 129 3.68 2.82 -7.40
CA THR A 129 2.68 3.49 -8.25
C THR A 129 1.23 3.14 -7.89
N ASN A 130 0.95 1.97 -7.29
CA ASN A 130 -0.43 1.53 -7.00
C ASN A 130 -0.85 1.71 -5.53
N ASN A 131 0.10 1.90 -4.61
CA ASN A 131 -0.21 1.93 -3.17
C ASN A 131 0.18 3.24 -2.48
N PHE A 132 0.91 4.12 -3.17
CA PHE A 132 1.38 5.40 -2.65
C PHE A 132 1.04 6.52 -3.65
N ASP A 133 0.54 7.64 -3.13
CA ASP A 133 -0.18 8.64 -3.93
C ASP A 133 0.74 9.52 -4.78
N GLU A 134 2.02 9.65 -4.41
CA GLU A 134 2.97 10.57 -5.06
C GLU A 134 3.78 9.90 -6.20
N TRP A 135 3.71 8.58 -6.33
CA TRP A 135 4.49 7.83 -7.32
C TRP A 135 3.71 7.65 -8.61
N VAL A 136 4.20 8.25 -9.69
CA VAL A 136 3.61 8.11 -11.03
C VAL A 136 4.71 7.85 -12.05
N GLU A 137 4.51 6.84 -12.89
CA GLU A 137 5.37 6.60 -14.03
C GLU A 137 5.02 7.59 -15.15
N ARG A 138 5.97 8.45 -15.50
CA ARG A 138 5.80 9.44 -16.57
C ARG A 138 6.24 8.83 -17.89
N SER A 139 5.35 8.82 -18.88
CA SER A 139 5.66 8.44 -20.26
C SER A 139 5.51 9.64 -21.19
N SER A 140 6.48 9.83 -22.08
CA SER A 140 6.40 10.77 -23.22
C SER A 140 6.28 9.96 -24.50
N ILE A 141 5.22 10.18 -25.28
CA ILE A 141 4.98 9.53 -26.56
C ILE A 141 5.08 10.59 -27.65
N ASP A 142 5.96 10.37 -28.63
CA ASP A 142 6.01 11.18 -29.84
C ASP A 142 5.04 10.60 -30.89
N HIS A 143 4.09 11.43 -31.32
CA HIS A 143 3.06 11.07 -32.30
C HIS A 143 3.45 11.58 -33.70
N THR A 144 4.62 11.18 -34.18
CA THR A 144 5.09 11.48 -35.54
C THR A 144 5.20 10.21 -36.39
N THR A 145 5.07 10.36 -37.70
CA THR A 145 5.42 9.30 -38.66
C THR A 145 6.33 9.92 -39.72
N LYS A 146 7.61 9.53 -39.72
CA LYS A 146 8.65 10.15 -40.58
C LYS A 146 8.77 11.68 -40.39
N ASP A 147 8.79 12.14 -39.14
CA ASP A 147 8.84 13.57 -38.78
C ASP A 147 7.66 14.41 -39.30
N GLN A 148 6.59 13.76 -39.76
CA GLN A 148 5.34 14.40 -40.16
C GLN A 148 4.27 14.16 -39.09
N PRO A 149 3.40 15.15 -38.82
CA PRO A 149 2.28 14.98 -37.89
C PRO A 149 1.36 13.87 -38.42
N ILE A 150 0.86 13.02 -37.52
CA ILE A 150 -0.14 12.01 -37.88
C ILE A 150 -1.35 12.73 -38.49
N ALA A 151 -1.71 12.37 -39.73
CA ALA A 151 -2.92 12.86 -40.36
C ALA A 151 -4.13 12.39 -39.54
N LEU A 152 -4.80 13.33 -38.88
CA LEU A 152 -6.03 13.07 -38.15
C LEU A 152 -7.13 12.81 -39.18
N VAL A 153 -7.33 11.55 -39.55
CA VAL A 153 -8.44 11.17 -40.43
C VAL A 153 -9.72 11.31 -39.63
N GLU A 154 -10.44 12.42 -39.84
CA GLU A 154 -11.82 12.61 -39.38
C GLU A 154 -12.70 11.55 -40.06
N PHE A 155 -12.81 10.38 -39.45
CA PHE A 155 -13.83 9.40 -39.81
C PHE A 155 -15.17 9.83 -39.18
N ILE A 156 -15.66 10.99 -39.59
CA ILE A 156 -17.04 11.41 -39.32
C ILE A 156 -17.89 10.74 -40.39
N GLY A 157 -18.64 9.71 -39.98
CA GLY A 157 -19.55 9.00 -40.84
C GLY A 157 -20.57 9.94 -41.49
N GLY A 158 -20.80 9.75 -42.78
CA GLY A 158 -21.83 10.48 -43.51
C GLY A 158 -21.77 10.20 -45.01
N VAL A 159 -22.36 9.10 -45.43
CA VAL A 159 -22.85 8.93 -46.81
C VAL A 159 -23.70 10.14 -47.17
N THR A 160 -23.30 10.91 -48.19
CA THR A 160 -24.20 11.48 -49.21
C THR A 160 -23.41 11.79 -50.48
N THR A 161 -23.65 11.02 -51.53
CA THR A 161 -23.53 11.54 -52.90
C THR A 161 -24.63 12.58 -53.10
N PRO A 162 -24.37 13.70 -53.79
CA PRO A 162 -25.36 14.16 -54.76
C PRO A 162 -24.77 14.35 -56.15
N ASP A 163 -25.49 13.79 -57.11
CA ASP A 163 -25.39 13.96 -58.55
C ASP A 163 -25.32 15.43 -59.00
N GLY A 164 -24.52 15.65 -60.05
CA GLY A 164 -24.91 16.44 -61.21
C GLY A 164 -24.91 17.97 -61.09
N LYS A 165 -23.95 18.61 -61.78
CA LYS A 165 -24.23 19.43 -62.97
C LYS A 165 -22.93 19.87 -63.64
N ASP A 166 -22.86 19.58 -64.93
CA ASP A 166 -21.95 20.17 -65.92
C ASP A 166 -21.88 21.69 -65.77
N GLN A 167 -20.70 22.29 -65.97
CA GLN A 167 -20.53 23.39 -66.92
C GLN A 167 -19.09 23.41 -67.48
N VAL A 168 -19.08 23.68 -68.78
CA VAL A 168 -17.99 23.75 -69.75
C VAL A 168 -17.26 25.09 -69.65
N SER A 169 -15.93 25.07 -69.74
CA SER A 169 -15.17 25.89 -70.70
C SER A 169 -13.78 25.30 -70.92
#